data_AF-A0A7S0R054-F1
#
_entry.id   AF-A0A7S0R054-F1
#
_cell.length_a   1.000
_cell.length_b   1.000
_cell.length_c   1.000
_cell.angle_alpha   90.00
_cell.angle_beta   90.00
_cell.angle_gamma   90.00
#
_symmetry.space_group_name_H-M   'P 1'
#
loop_
_entity.id
_entity.type
_entity.pdbx_description
1 polymer ?
#
loop_
_entity_poly.entity_id
_entity_poly.type
_entity_poly.pdbx_seq_one_letter_code
_entity_poly.pdbx_strand_id
1 'polypeptide(L)'
;MRVIVCMCCFVLSRAAFSGTVPLVSGTQNSFDMSKFPTSPSLLACSSICSPPLRLRGGWNFPGKESFSKKEKEILKSLSAGLVYTQEDPGPWAEKVKSHLPVAAIDIEPGSIRVSLPHGMDDETPEKPLHYIEFIWLMSEDGDVLDIHAFSPTDEAPIATFLIAPPGGRSLAGKRVVPFAMCNLHGVWRGAALAVP
;
A
#
# COMPACT_ATOMS: atom_id res chain seq x y z
N MET A 1 8.53 13.08 -45.42
CA MET A 1 7.88 14.40 -45.52
C MET A 1 7.86 15.00 -44.13
N ARG A 2 8.56 16.12 -43.93
CA ARG A 2 8.66 16.83 -42.65
C ARG A 2 7.46 17.76 -42.52
N VAL A 3 6.86 17.83 -41.33
CA VAL A 3 6.21 19.08 -40.88
C VAL A 3 6.65 19.33 -39.46
N ILE A 4 7.51 20.34 -39.33
CA ILE A 4 7.90 21.01 -38.11
C ILE A 4 6.91 22.16 -37.94
N VAL A 5 6.29 22.28 -36.76
CA VAL A 5 5.73 23.57 -36.33
C VAL A 5 6.35 23.91 -34.98
N CYS A 6 7.17 24.95 -35.04
CA CYS A 6 7.73 25.71 -33.95
C CYS A 6 6.91 27.00 -33.86
N MET A 7 6.49 27.44 -32.66
CA MET A 7 6.75 28.81 -32.17
C MET A 7 6.02 29.13 -30.87
N CYS A 8 6.85 29.46 -29.88
CA CYS A 8 6.85 30.69 -29.09
C CYS A 8 5.57 31.17 -28.37
N CYS A 9 5.74 31.23 -27.03
CA CYS A 9 5.55 32.41 -26.17
C CYS A 9 4.26 33.24 -26.33
N PHE A 10 3.44 33.21 -25.27
CA PHE A 10 2.84 34.44 -24.76
C PHE A 10 2.99 34.52 -23.23
N VAL A 11 3.20 35.76 -22.82
CA VAL A 11 3.66 36.26 -21.52
C VAL A 11 2.48 37.00 -20.86
N LEU A 12 2.48 37.07 -19.51
CA LEU A 12 1.62 37.89 -18.61
C LEU A 12 0.16 37.40 -18.47
N SER A 13 -0.54 37.54 -17.33
CA SER A 13 -0.42 38.53 -16.26
C SER A 13 -1.06 38.05 -14.95
N ARG A 14 -0.62 38.65 -13.84
CA ARG A 14 -1.20 38.55 -12.49
C ARG A 14 -2.61 39.16 -12.45
N ALA A 15 -3.51 38.55 -11.68
CA ALA A 15 -4.64 39.26 -11.09
C ALA A 15 -4.87 38.75 -9.66
N ALA A 16 -4.64 39.64 -8.70
CA ALA A 16 -5.00 39.48 -7.30
C ALA A 16 -6.50 39.71 -7.16
N PHE A 17 -7.21 38.79 -6.49
CA PHE A 17 -8.59 38.99 -6.09
C PHE A 17 -8.63 39.16 -4.57
N SER A 18 -8.77 40.42 -4.15
CA SER A 18 -9.06 40.81 -2.78
C SER A 18 -10.58 40.88 -2.64
N GLY A 19 -11.19 39.94 -1.91
CA GLY A 19 -12.62 39.87 -1.68
C GLY A 19 -12.92 39.83 -0.19
N THR A 20 -13.48 40.93 0.32
CA THR A 20 -13.82 41.21 1.71
C THR A 20 -14.95 40.30 2.23
N VAL A 21 -14.78 39.79 3.45
CA VAL A 21 -15.75 38.98 4.21
C VAL A 21 -16.82 39.88 4.83
N PRO A 22 -18.13 39.60 4.66
CA PRO A 22 -19.16 40.21 5.48
C PRO A 22 -19.38 39.40 6.78
N LEU A 23 -19.33 40.15 7.88
CA LEU A 23 -19.65 39.76 9.25
C LEU A 23 -21.16 39.47 9.38
N VAL A 24 -21.54 38.24 9.74
CA VAL A 24 -22.91 37.93 10.17
C VAL A 24 -22.89 37.57 11.66
N SER A 25 -23.37 38.52 12.45
CA SER A 25 -23.76 38.37 13.84
C SER A 25 -25.10 37.64 13.94
N GLY A 26 -25.18 36.55 14.70
CA GLY A 26 -26.43 35.80 14.89
C GLY A 26 -26.41 34.83 16.06
N THR A 27 -26.89 35.32 17.22
CA THR A 27 -27.68 34.62 18.25
C THR A 27 -27.14 33.35 18.92
N GLN A 28 -26.88 33.53 20.22
CA GLN A 28 -26.64 32.51 21.24
C GLN A 28 -27.92 31.70 21.48
N ASN A 29 -27.88 30.38 21.24
CA ASN A 29 -28.87 29.45 21.79
C ASN A 29 -28.29 28.82 23.05
N SER A 30 -28.83 29.22 24.20
CA SER A 30 -28.61 28.59 25.49
C SER A 30 -29.20 27.18 25.50
N PHE A 31 -28.33 26.18 25.60
CA PHE A 31 -28.71 24.78 25.83
C PHE A 31 -29.08 24.60 27.32
N ASP A 32 -30.35 24.30 27.58
CA ASP A 32 -30.88 24.00 28.92
C ASP A 32 -30.49 22.56 29.32
N MET A 33 -29.68 22.43 30.36
CA MET A 33 -29.16 21.16 30.90
C MET A 33 -30.00 20.57 32.04
N SER A 34 -31.28 20.93 32.19
CA SER A 34 -32.12 20.49 33.33
C SER A 34 -32.87 19.16 33.17
N LYS A 35 -32.54 18.30 32.21
CA LYS A 35 -33.20 17.00 32.03
C LYS A 35 -32.27 15.81 32.19
N PHE A 36 -31.82 15.58 33.41
CA PHE A 36 -31.28 14.28 33.84
C PHE A 36 -32.02 13.81 35.09
N PRO A 37 -32.83 12.73 35.00
CA PRO A 37 -33.33 12.07 36.19
C PRO A 37 -32.22 11.21 36.83
N THR A 38 -32.07 11.39 38.14
CA THR A 38 -31.16 10.67 39.03
C THR A 38 -31.76 9.36 39.56
N SER A 39 -30.94 8.29 39.57
CA SER A 39 -30.91 7.17 40.56
C SER A 39 -32.06 6.13 40.59
N PRO A 40 -31.93 4.99 41.30
CA PRO A 40 -30.74 4.18 41.64
C PRO A 40 -30.93 2.63 41.57
N SER A 41 -29.82 1.90 41.79
CA SER A 41 -29.67 0.57 42.45
C SER A 41 -30.06 -0.77 41.77
N LEU A 42 -29.02 -1.60 41.63
CA LEU A 42 -28.84 -2.99 42.10
C LEU A 42 -29.98 -4.01 41.90
N LEU A 43 -29.72 -5.08 41.13
CA LEU A 43 -29.63 -6.46 41.64
C LEU A 43 -29.28 -7.47 40.53
N ALA A 44 -28.65 -8.55 41.00
CA ALA A 44 -28.06 -9.65 40.27
C ALA A 44 -29.00 -10.40 39.31
N CYS A 45 -28.43 -10.99 38.26
CA CYS A 45 -28.86 -12.32 37.83
C CYS A 45 -27.70 -13.08 37.19
N SER A 46 -27.41 -14.22 37.80
CA SER A 46 -26.44 -15.21 37.35
C SER A 46 -26.92 -15.91 36.08
N SER A 47 -25.95 -16.38 35.29
CA SER A 47 -26.05 -17.58 34.46
C SER A 47 -27.02 -17.52 33.27
N ILE A 48 -26.50 -17.21 32.08
CA ILE A 48 -26.77 -17.98 30.86
C ILE A 48 -25.50 -17.98 30.01
N CYS A 49 -24.99 -19.19 29.78
CA CYS A 49 -24.07 -19.49 28.69
C CYS A 49 -24.65 -19.00 27.37
N SER A 50 -23.94 -18.11 26.71
CA SER A 50 -23.87 -18.08 25.25
C SER A 50 -22.46 -17.61 24.92
N PRO A 51 -21.63 -18.41 24.20
CA PRO A 51 -20.43 -17.83 23.63
C PRO A 51 -20.88 -16.64 22.79
N PRO A 52 -20.16 -15.51 22.80
CA PRO A 52 -20.42 -14.47 21.82
C PRO A 52 -20.40 -15.17 20.47
N LEU A 53 -21.52 -15.03 19.73
CA LEU A 53 -21.52 -15.29 18.30
C LEU A 53 -20.20 -14.72 17.80
N ARG A 54 -19.30 -15.60 17.34
CA ARG A 54 -18.29 -15.20 16.38
C ARG A 54 -19.09 -14.54 15.28
N LEU A 55 -19.15 -13.21 15.32
CA LEU A 55 -19.43 -12.42 14.16
C LEU A 55 -18.45 -12.98 13.14
N ARG A 56 -19.01 -13.72 12.17
CA ARG A 56 -18.36 -13.98 10.90
C ARG A 56 -18.13 -12.62 10.27
N GLY A 57 -17.18 -11.85 10.79
CA GLY A 57 -16.31 -11.03 9.98
C GLY A 57 -15.50 -12.05 9.18
N GLY A 58 -16.13 -12.59 8.15
CA GLY A 58 -15.42 -13.28 7.10
C GLY A 58 -14.39 -12.29 6.63
N TRP A 59 -13.13 -12.58 6.94
CA TRP A 59 -12.02 -12.01 6.22
C TRP A 59 -12.28 -12.39 4.76
N ASN A 60 -12.92 -11.48 4.03
CA ASN A 60 -12.91 -11.51 2.59
C ASN A 60 -11.42 -11.39 2.26
N PHE A 61 -10.82 -12.51 1.86
CA PHE A 61 -9.60 -12.51 1.08
C PHE A 61 -10.04 -12.36 -0.38
N PRO A 62 -10.17 -11.14 -0.94
CA PRO A 62 -10.14 -10.99 -2.38
C PRO A 62 -8.73 -11.37 -2.81
N GLY A 63 -8.55 -12.57 -3.35
CA GLY A 63 -7.20 -13.06 -3.65
C GLY A 63 -7.14 -14.56 -3.84
N LYS A 64 -7.94 -15.07 -4.77
CA LYS A 64 -7.78 -16.44 -5.29
C LYS A 64 -7.22 -16.44 -6.71
N GLU A 65 -6.49 -15.40 -7.10
CA GLU A 65 -5.65 -15.48 -8.29
C GLU A 65 -4.27 -15.95 -7.83
N SER A 66 -4.13 -17.26 -7.69
CA SER A 66 -2.80 -17.85 -7.64
C SER A 66 -2.14 -17.52 -8.98
N PHE A 67 -1.16 -16.62 -8.97
CA PHE A 67 -0.40 -16.26 -10.18
C PHE A 67 0.03 -17.53 -10.91
N SER A 68 -0.21 -17.54 -12.21
CA SER A 68 0.12 -18.63 -13.10
C SER A 68 1.62 -18.92 -13.04
N LYS A 69 1.99 -20.16 -13.38
CA LYS A 69 3.40 -20.55 -13.52
C LYS A 69 4.16 -19.57 -14.42
N LYS A 70 3.53 -19.09 -15.49
CA LYS A 70 4.13 -18.17 -16.45
C LYS A 70 4.48 -16.82 -15.81
N GLU A 71 3.59 -16.25 -14.99
CA GLU A 71 3.85 -14.98 -14.30
C GLU A 71 4.98 -15.11 -13.29
N LYS A 72 5.01 -16.22 -12.54
CA LYS A 72 6.13 -16.50 -11.62
C LYS A 72 7.47 -16.61 -12.34
N GLU A 73 7.53 -17.26 -13.51
CA GLU A 73 8.76 -17.32 -14.32
C GLU A 73 9.17 -15.94 -14.86
N ILE A 74 8.21 -15.09 -15.23
CA ILE A 74 8.50 -13.71 -15.66
C ILE A 74 9.14 -12.92 -14.50
N LEU A 75 8.54 -12.96 -13.30
CA LEU A 75 9.11 -12.25 -12.15
C LEU A 75 10.45 -12.84 -11.71
N LYS A 76 10.63 -14.16 -11.83
CA LYS A 76 11.92 -14.82 -11.60
C LYS A 76 12.98 -14.30 -12.56
N SER A 77 12.64 -14.17 -13.86
CA SER A 77 13.52 -13.58 -14.86
C SER A 77 13.86 -12.12 -14.57
N LEU A 78 12.87 -11.31 -14.20
CA LEU A 78 13.09 -9.91 -13.81
C LEU A 78 14.01 -9.79 -12.60
N SER A 79 13.88 -10.69 -11.62
CA SER A 79 14.71 -10.71 -10.41
C SER A 79 16.13 -11.20 -10.66
N ALA A 80 16.38 -11.87 -11.79
CA ALA A 80 17.72 -12.27 -12.25
C ALA A 80 18.35 -11.28 -13.24
N GLY A 81 17.58 -10.29 -13.71
CA GLY A 81 18.01 -9.25 -14.64
C GLY A 81 18.65 -8.05 -13.96
N LEU A 82 18.40 -6.85 -14.49
CA LEU A 82 18.86 -5.61 -13.89
C LEU A 82 18.01 -5.28 -12.66
N VAL A 83 18.61 -5.44 -11.49
CA VAL A 83 17.99 -5.21 -10.19
C VAL A 83 18.79 -4.16 -9.44
N TYR A 84 18.12 -3.12 -8.97
CA TYR A 84 18.72 -2.07 -8.16
C TYR A 84 18.68 -2.45 -6.69
N THR A 85 19.73 -2.09 -5.96
CA THR A 85 19.81 -2.24 -4.51
C THR A 85 20.14 -0.90 -3.85
N GLN A 86 20.21 -0.89 -2.53
CA GLN A 86 20.68 0.27 -1.80
C GLN A 86 22.15 0.60 -2.13
N GLU A 87 22.97 -0.43 -2.35
CA GLU A 87 24.40 -0.32 -2.61
C GLU A 87 24.72 -0.09 -4.10
N ASP A 88 23.89 -0.64 -4.98
CA ASP A 88 23.97 -0.46 -6.42
C ASP A 88 22.65 0.06 -7.00
N PRO A 89 22.37 1.37 -6.84
CA PRO A 89 21.13 1.97 -7.32
C PRO A 89 21.18 2.33 -8.82
N GLY A 90 22.33 2.08 -9.49
CA GLY A 90 22.57 2.50 -10.85
C GLY A 90 22.27 4.00 -11.08
N PRO A 91 21.50 4.37 -12.12
CA PRO A 91 21.18 5.77 -12.40
C PRO A 91 20.19 6.40 -11.40
N TRP A 92 19.64 5.62 -10.46
CA TRP A 92 18.56 6.03 -9.57
C TRP A 92 19.01 6.26 -8.12
N ALA A 93 20.26 6.68 -7.90
CA ALA A 93 20.83 6.91 -6.57
C ALA A 93 19.96 7.79 -5.66
N GLU A 94 19.32 8.83 -6.21
CA GLU A 94 18.44 9.73 -5.46
C GLU A 94 17.05 9.13 -5.14
N LYS A 95 16.71 7.98 -5.74
CA LYS A 95 15.41 7.33 -5.64
C LYS A 95 15.39 6.11 -4.72
N VAL A 96 16.54 5.72 -4.17
CA VAL A 96 16.68 4.57 -3.25
C VAL A 96 15.65 4.63 -2.12
N LYS A 97 15.52 5.79 -1.47
CA LYS A 97 14.63 5.96 -0.32
C LYS A 97 13.17 5.66 -0.66
N SER A 98 12.74 5.92 -1.90
CA SER A 98 11.34 5.76 -2.32
C SER A 98 11.07 4.45 -3.06
N HIS A 99 12.09 3.66 -3.42
CA HIS A 99 11.91 2.43 -4.19
C HIS A 99 12.43 1.17 -3.49
N LEU A 100 13.22 1.30 -2.43
CA LEU A 100 13.70 0.15 -1.68
C LEU A 100 12.56 -0.50 -0.88
N PRO A 101 12.14 -1.74 -1.19
CA PRO A 101 11.07 -2.39 -0.45
C PRO A 101 11.57 -2.82 0.93
N VAL A 102 10.76 -2.55 1.95
CA VAL A 102 11.04 -2.93 3.32
C VAL A 102 10.00 -3.95 3.77
N ALA A 103 10.45 -5.13 4.18
CA ALA A 103 9.62 -6.18 4.74
C ALA A 103 9.66 -6.16 6.26
N ALA A 104 8.48 -6.29 6.89
CA ALA A 104 8.30 -6.41 8.33
C ALA A 104 7.38 -7.59 8.63
N ILE A 105 7.53 -8.19 9.82
CA ILE A 105 6.69 -9.30 10.27
C ILE A 105 5.63 -8.76 11.22
N ASP A 106 4.38 -9.02 10.88
CA ASP A 106 3.24 -8.77 11.73
C ASP A 106 2.89 -10.09 12.43
N ILE A 107 3.23 -10.20 13.72
CA ILE A 107 3.05 -11.42 14.53
C ILE A 107 1.57 -11.79 14.62
N GLU A 108 0.70 -10.80 14.70
CA GLU A 108 -0.75 -10.93 14.63
C GLU A 108 -1.21 -10.07 13.44
N PRO A 109 -1.57 -10.65 12.27
CA PRO A 109 -2.16 -11.99 12.06
C PRO A 109 -1.19 -13.11 11.62
N GLY A 110 0.13 -12.92 11.65
CA GLY A 110 1.10 -13.89 11.13
C GLY A 110 1.34 -13.68 9.64
N SER A 111 1.77 -12.47 9.29
CA SER A 111 2.00 -12.03 7.92
C SER A 111 3.32 -11.28 7.77
N ILE A 112 3.78 -11.16 6.54
CA ILE A 112 4.87 -10.31 6.14
C ILE A 112 4.26 -9.12 5.40
N ARG A 113 4.45 -7.92 5.93
CA ARG A 113 4.05 -6.67 5.29
C ARG A 113 5.25 -6.07 4.58
N VAL A 114 5.11 -5.83 3.29
CA VAL A 114 6.12 -5.17 2.46
C VAL A 114 5.60 -3.82 2.02
N SER A 115 6.40 -2.77 2.19
CA SER A 115 6.04 -1.42 1.76
C SER A 115 7.25 -0.60 1.34
N LEU A 116 7.01 0.41 0.52
CA LEU A 116 7.98 1.43 0.12
C LEU A 116 7.26 2.79 0.01
N PRO A 117 7.92 3.91 0.37
CA PRO A 117 7.30 5.23 0.29
C PRO A 117 7.37 5.76 -1.16
N HIS A 118 6.42 5.32 -1.99
CA HIS A 118 6.32 5.63 -3.42
C HIS A 118 4.91 6.18 -3.77
N GLY A 119 4.82 6.99 -4.83
CA GLY A 119 3.56 7.57 -5.30
C GLY A 119 2.81 6.64 -6.23
N MET A 120 1.50 6.53 -6.04
CA MET A 120 0.62 5.72 -6.90
C MET A 120 -0.20 6.69 -7.75
N ASP A 121 0.36 7.08 -8.90
CA ASP A 121 -0.18 8.13 -9.73
C ASP A 121 -0.70 7.56 -11.05
N ASP A 122 -2.00 7.74 -11.28
CA ASP A 122 -2.64 7.45 -12.56
C ASP A 122 -2.30 8.52 -13.61
N GLU A 123 -2.53 8.19 -14.88
CA GLU A 123 -2.27 9.10 -15.99
C GLU A 123 -3.25 10.29 -16.00
N THR A 124 -2.72 11.51 -16.00
CA THR A 124 -3.49 12.75 -16.20
C THR A 124 -2.85 13.62 -17.28
N PRO A 125 -3.55 14.63 -17.83
CA PRO A 125 -2.94 15.57 -18.77
C PRO A 125 -1.69 16.30 -18.22
N GLU A 126 -1.58 16.41 -16.89
CA GLU A 126 -0.49 17.10 -16.19
C GLU A 126 0.59 16.16 -15.67
N LYS A 127 0.30 14.85 -15.54
CA LYS A 127 1.19 13.88 -14.89
C LYS A 127 1.17 12.53 -15.60
N PRO A 128 2.34 11.99 -16.00
CA PRO A 128 2.39 10.65 -16.59
C PRO A 128 2.12 9.57 -15.54
N LEU A 129 1.60 8.43 -16.01
CA LEU A 129 1.42 7.22 -15.20
C LEU A 129 2.71 6.83 -14.48
N HIS A 130 2.68 6.80 -13.14
CA HIS A 130 3.85 6.46 -12.32
C HIS A 130 3.42 5.76 -11.03
N TYR A 131 3.67 4.47 -10.94
CA TYR A 131 3.25 3.66 -9.79
C TYR A 131 4.12 2.41 -9.63
N ILE A 132 3.92 1.69 -8.52
CA ILE A 132 4.47 0.36 -8.32
C ILE A 132 3.52 -0.66 -8.93
N GLU A 133 3.99 -1.48 -9.87
CA GLU A 133 3.15 -2.49 -10.52
C GLU A 133 3.03 -3.76 -9.67
N PHE A 134 4.16 -4.20 -9.11
CA PHE A 134 4.25 -5.46 -8.38
C PHE A 134 5.13 -5.35 -7.16
N ILE A 135 4.74 -6.06 -6.11
CA ILE A 135 5.62 -6.46 -5.01
C ILE A 135 5.58 -7.98 -4.91
N TRP A 136 6.73 -8.63 -4.76
CA TRP A 136 6.78 -10.08 -4.58
C TRP A 136 7.86 -10.51 -3.59
N LEU A 137 7.68 -11.72 -3.06
CA LEU A 137 8.66 -12.38 -2.20
C LEU A 137 9.36 -13.50 -2.95
N MET A 138 10.67 -13.57 -2.81
CA MET A 138 11.48 -14.70 -3.29
C MET A 138 12.11 -15.49 -2.16
N SER A 139 12.34 -16.79 -2.37
CA SER A 139 13.22 -17.60 -1.52
C SER A 139 14.69 -17.35 -1.82
N GLU A 140 15.58 -17.83 -0.93
CA GLU A 140 17.02 -17.87 -1.20
C GLU A 140 17.38 -18.73 -2.42
N ASP A 141 16.53 -19.72 -2.76
CA ASP A 141 16.70 -20.58 -3.94
C ASP A 141 16.29 -19.90 -5.26
N GLY A 142 15.80 -18.64 -5.20
CA GLY A 142 15.38 -17.88 -6.37
C GLY A 142 13.99 -18.25 -6.88
N ASP A 143 13.12 -18.82 -6.04
CA ASP A 143 11.73 -19.07 -6.41
C ASP A 143 10.81 -17.93 -5.95
N VAL A 144 9.85 -17.57 -6.79
CA VAL A 144 8.80 -16.60 -6.44
C VAL A 144 7.74 -17.29 -5.58
N LEU A 145 7.66 -16.85 -4.33
CA LEU A 145 6.79 -17.43 -3.30
C LEU A 145 5.37 -16.90 -3.44
N ASP A 146 5.24 -15.58 -3.45
CA ASP A 146 3.96 -14.88 -3.53
C ASP A 146 4.13 -13.48 -4.14
N ILE A 147 3.05 -12.94 -4.69
CA ILE A 147 3.04 -11.73 -5.51
C ILE A 147 1.80 -10.90 -5.16
N HIS A 148 1.94 -9.59 -5.16
CA HIS A 148 0.85 -8.63 -5.09
C HIS A 148 0.97 -7.68 -6.27
N ALA A 149 -0.10 -7.55 -7.04
CA ALA A 149 -0.22 -6.60 -8.13
C ALA A 149 -1.02 -5.38 -7.66
N PHE A 150 -0.64 -4.20 -8.12
CA PHE A 150 -1.28 -2.94 -7.75
C PHE A 150 -1.91 -2.25 -8.96
N SER A 151 -2.86 -1.37 -8.67
CA SER A 151 -3.41 -0.37 -9.58
C SER A 151 -2.77 1.00 -9.28
N PRO A 152 -2.57 1.88 -10.27
CA PRO A 152 -2.14 3.26 -10.01
C PRO A 152 -3.10 4.04 -9.12
N THR A 153 -4.34 3.58 -8.95
CA THR A 153 -5.35 4.19 -8.06
C THR A 153 -5.28 3.71 -6.62
N ASP A 154 -4.39 2.77 -6.29
CA ASP A 154 -4.23 2.28 -4.92
C ASP A 154 -3.64 3.36 -4.02
N GLU A 155 -4.06 3.41 -2.76
CA GLU A 155 -3.63 4.47 -1.83
C GLU A 155 -2.11 4.47 -1.60
N ALA A 156 -1.50 3.28 -1.51
CA ALA A 156 -0.08 3.09 -1.29
C ALA A 156 0.37 1.68 -1.69
N PRO A 157 1.64 1.49 -2.07
CA PRO A 157 2.17 0.18 -2.41
C PRO A 157 2.52 -0.62 -1.14
N ILE A 158 1.49 -1.17 -0.50
CA ILE A 158 1.59 -1.99 0.70
C ILE A 158 1.04 -3.38 0.37
N ALA A 159 1.90 -4.39 0.40
CA ALA A 159 1.53 -5.78 0.20
C ALA A 159 1.60 -6.58 1.51
N THR A 160 0.62 -7.44 1.74
CA THR A 160 0.58 -8.34 2.90
C THR A 160 0.56 -9.79 2.43
N PHE A 161 1.57 -10.56 2.86
CA PHE A 161 1.73 -11.98 2.52
C PHE A 161 1.54 -12.84 3.77
N LEU A 162 0.69 -13.86 3.71
CA LEU A 162 0.52 -14.76 4.85
C LEU A 162 1.75 -15.64 5.03
N ILE A 163 2.22 -15.80 6.27
CA ILE A 163 3.31 -16.74 6.58
C ILE A 163 2.82 -18.18 6.42
N ALA A 164 1.58 -18.47 6.84
CA ALA A 164 0.96 -19.79 6.73
C ALA A 164 -0.37 -19.69 5.96
N PRO A 165 -0.34 -19.47 4.64
CA PRO A 165 -1.55 -19.36 3.83
C PRO A 165 -2.30 -20.71 3.83
N PRO A 166 -3.63 -20.72 4.05
CA PRO A 166 -4.42 -21.95 3.97
C PRO A 166 -4.28 -22.62 2.60
N GLY A 167 -3.83 -23.88 2.58
CA GLY A 167 -3.63 -24.64 1.33
C GLY A 167 -2.42 -24.18 0.49
N GLY A 168 -1.60 -23.27 1.01
CA GLY A 168 -0.37 -22.81 0.38
C GLY A 168 0.90 -23.34 1.06
N ARG A 169 2.05 -22.94 0.51
CA ARG A 169 3.36 -23.24 1.10
C ARG A 169 3.61 -22.32 2.29
N SER A 170 3.89 -22.89 3.45
CA SER A 170 4.35 -22.11 4.61
C SER A 170 5.69 -21.42 4.34
N LEU A 171 5.80 -20.17 4.78
CA LEU A 171 6.99 -19.34 4.77
C LEU A 171 7.78 -19.42 6.09
N ALA A 172 7.21 -20.03 7.13
CA ALA A 172 7.84 -20.16 8.45
C ALA A 172 9.22 -20.84 8.36
N GLY A 173 10.19 -20.32 9.10
CA GLY A 173 11.58 -20.78 9.11
C GLY A 173 12.36 -20.54 7.81
N LYS A 174 11.81 -19.81 6.83
CA LYS A 174 12.51 -19.46 5.57
C LYS A 174 13.15 -18.07 5.66
N ARG A 175 14.18 -17.84 4.86
CA ARG A 175 14.60 -16.49 4.49
C ARG A 175 13.89 -16.08 3.19
N VAL A 176 13.30 -14.90 3.21
CA VAL A 176 12.60 -14.32 2.06
C VAL A 176 13.22 -12.99 1.69
N VAL A 177 13.16 -12.64 0.41
CA VAL A 177 13.67 -11.37 -0.11
C VAL A 177 12.53 -10.63 -0.80
N PRO A 178 12.20 -9.39 -0.38
CA PRO A 178 11.19 -8.59 -1.03
C PRO A 178 11.77 -7.90 -2.28
N PHE A 179 10.95 -7.85 -3.31
CA PHE A 179 11.20 -7.10 -4.52
C PHE A 179 10.01 -6.20 -4.85
N ALA A 180 10.27 -5.07 -5.49
CA ALA A 180 9.25 -4.17 -6.01
C ALA A 180 9.60 -3.72 -7.42
N MET A 181 8.59 -3.56 -8.28
CA MET A 181 8.75 -3.06 -9.65
C MET A 181 7.98 -1.75 -9.82
N CYS A 182 8.70 -0.71 -10.21
CA CYS A 182 8.11 0.54 -10.67
C CYS A 182 8.09 0.55 -12.20
N ASN A 183 6.97 0.98 -12.79
CA ASN A 183 6.81 1.06 -14.25
C ASN A 183 7.87 1.94 -14.93
N LEU A 184 8.43 2.93 -14.22
CA LEU A 184 9.45 3.84 -14.74
C LEU A 184 10.88 3.57 -14.23
N HIS A 185 11.04 3.02 -13.03
CA HIS A 185 12.35 2.91 -12.35
C HIS A 185 12.81 1.47 -12.15
N GLY A 186 12.16 0.51 -12.82
CA GLY A 186 12.59 -0.89 -12.84
C GLY A 186 12.42 -1.61 -11.51
N VAL A 187 13.22 -2.65 -11.32
CA VAL A 187 13.11 -3.60 -10.21
C VAL A 187 14.09 -3.27 -9.09
N TRP A 188 13.59 -3.29 -7.87
CA TRP A 188 14.32 -2.99 -6.65
C TRP A 188 14.28 -4.18 -5.69
N ARG A 189 15.43 -4.50 -5.10
CA ARG A 189 15.59 -5.58 -4.12
C ARG A 189 15.83 -5.03 -2.73
N GLY A 190 14.99 -5.44 -1.79
CA GLY A 190 15.14 -5.11 -0.38
C GLY A 190 16.04 -6.07 0.39
N ALA A 191 16.17 -5.81 1.68
CA ALA A 191 16.92 -6.69 2.58
C ALA A 191 16.21 -8.03 2.79
N ALA A 192 16.99 -9.10 2.91
CA ALA A 192 16.47 -10.41 3.26
C ALA A 192 15.90 -10.41 4.68
N LEU A 193 14.77 -11.09 4.87
CA LEU A 193 14.06 -11.21 6.13
C LEU A 193 13.96 -12.69 6.52
N ALA A 194 14.42 -13.03 7.73
CA ALA A 194 14.20 -14.35 8.30
C ALA A 194 12.80 -14.43 8.91
N VAL A 195 12.00 -15.37 8.42
CA VAL A 195 10.67 -15.65 8.94
C VAL A 195 10.83 -16.63 10.12
N PRO A 196 10.24 -16.34 11.29
CA PRO A 196 10.29 -17.19 12.47
C PRO A 196 9.75 -18.60 12.22
#